data_AF-A0A7X2MSL0-F1
#
_entry.id   AF-A0A7X2MSL0-F1
#
_cell.length_a   1.000
_cell.length_b   1.000
_cell.length_c   1.000
_cell.angle_alpha   90.00
_cell.angle_beta   90.00
_cell.angle_gamma   90.00
#
_symmetry.space_group_name_H-M   'P 1'
#
loop_
_entity.id
_entity.type
_entity.pdbx_description
1 polymer ?
#
loop_
_entity_poly.entity_id
_entity_poly.type
_entity_poly.pdbx_seq_one_letter_code
_entity_poly.pdbx_strand_id
1 'polypeptide(L)' 'NRTGHVRIGDSSWRVEAEQDLPAGTAVVVTGIEGITLRIQPR' A
#
# COMPACT_ATOMS: atom_id res chain seq x y z
N ASN A 1 -5.36 -10.82 -4.27
CA ASN A 1 -5.98 -9.55 -4.71
C ASN A 1 -5.02 -8.47 -4.31
N ARG A 2 -4.36 -7.83 -5.27
CA ARG A 2 -3.23 -6.90 -5.10
C ARG A 2 -3.55 -5.57 -4.41
N THR A 3 -4.82 -5.34 -4.09
CA THR A 3 -5.29 -4.15 -3.40
C THR A 3 -5.39 -4.40 -1.90
N GLY A 4 -4.87 -3.48 -1.10
CA GLY A 4 -4.91 -3.53 0.35
C GLY A 4 -5.24 -2.18 0.97
N HIS A 5 -5.12 -2.11 2.30
CA HIS A 5 -5.20 -0.88 3.05
C HIS A 5 -3.94 -0.69 3.86
N VAL A 6 -3.37 0.52 3.82
CA VAL A 6 -2.26 0.89 4.69
C VAL A 6 -2.69 2.06 5.56
N ARG A 7 -2.20 2.07 6.80
CA ARG A 7 -2.44 3.17 7.72
C ARG A 7 -1.25 4.12 7.67
N ILE A 8 -1.48 5.36 7.27
CA ILE A 8 -0.47 6.41 7.20
C ILE A 8 -0.89 7.49 8.20
N GLY A 9 -0.14 7.60 9.30
CA GLY A 9 -0.54 8.43 10.43
C GLY A 9 -1.82 7.91 11.08
N ASP A 10 -2.87 8.74 11.07
CA ASP A 10 -4.22 8.44 11.55
C ASP A 10 -5.17 7.93 10.45
N SER A 11 -4.76 8.06 9.18
CA SER A 11 -5.63 7.88 8.03
C SER A 11 -5.42 6.50 7.36
N SER A 12 -6.50 5.91 6.86
CA SER A 12 -6.47 4.65 6.10
C SER A 12 -6.54 4.92 4.61
N TRP A 13 -5.55 4.45 3.87
CA TRP A 13 -5.42 4.66 2.43
C TRP A 13 -5.56 3.34 1.68
N ARG A 14 -6.24 3.39 0.53
CA ARG A 14 -6.24 2.27 -0.42
C ARG A 14 -4.88 2.22 -1.12
N VAL A 15 -4.31 1.04 -1.16
CA VAL A 15 -3.00 0.79 -1.77
C VAL A 15 -3.06 -0.36 -2.75
N GLU A 16 -2.20 -0.32 -3.75
CA GLU A 16 -1.99 -1.42 -4.68
C GLU A 16 -0.53 -1.85 -4.64
N ALA A 17 -0.31 -3.15 -4.42
CA ALA A 17 0.98 -3.79 -4.43
C ALA A 17 1.16 -4.60 -5.71
N GLU A 18 2.37 -4.68 -6.24
CA GLU A 18 2.65 -5.48 -7.44
C GLU A 18 2.55 -6.99 -7.19
N GLN A 19 2.71 -7.38 -5.93
CA GLN A 19 2.63 -8.76 -5.44
C GLN A 19 1.74 -8.83 -4.19
N ASP A 20 1.21 -10.01 -3.89
CA ASP A 20 0.52 -10.21 -2.62
C ASP A 20 1.54 -10.06 -1.47
N LEU A 21 1.21 -9.24 -0.48
CA LEU A 21 2.03 -8.98 0.70
C LEU A 21 1.29 -9.46 1.95
N PRO A 22 1.95 -10.22 2.85
CA PRO A 22 1.36 -10.61 4.12
C PRO A 22 0.97 -9.39 4.96
N ALA A 23 -0.08 -9.54 5.77
CA ALA A 23 -0.45 -8.52 6.75
C ALA A 23 0.72 -8.23 7.71
N GLY A 24 0.96 -6.95 7.99
CA GLY A 24 2.08 -6.51 8.83
C GLY A 24 3.40 -6.30 8.09
N THR A 25 3.45 -6.53 6.77
CA THR A 25 4.64 -6.22 5.96
C THR A 25 4.90 -4.71 5.95
N ALA A 26 6.13 -4.31 6.27
CA ALA A 26 6.56 -2.94 6.12
C ALA A 26 6.72 -2.60 4.64
N VAL A 27 6.04 -1.56 4.18
CA VAL A 27 6.01 -1.15 2.78
C VAL A 27 6.46 0.30 2.62
N VAL A 28 6.92 0.64 1.42
CA VAL A 28 7.26 2.01 1.03
C VAL A 28 6.32 2.44 -0.08
N VAL A 29 5.82 3.67 0.00
CA VAL A 29 5.03 4.28 -1.07
C VAL A 29 5.98 4.73 -2.16
N THR A 30 5.80 4.22 -3.38
CA THR A 30 6.66 4.50 -4.53
C THR A 30 6.00 5.40 -5.57
N GLY A 31 4.69 5.58 -5.48
CA GLY A 31 3.94 6.45 -6.39
C GLY A 31 2.48 6.62 -5.99
N ILE A 32 1.78 7.48 -6.73
CA ILE A 32 0.37 7.81 -6.54
C ILE A 32 -0.34 7.69 -7.90
N GLU A 33 -1.42 6.93 -7.95
CA GLU A 33 -2.30 6.79 -9.11
C GLU A 33 -3.72 7.22 -8.73
N GLY A 34 -4.03 8.50 -8.99
CA GLY A 34 -5.28 9.11 -8.55
C GLY A 34 -5.39 9.13 -7.02
N ILE A 35 -6.30 8.32 -6.48
CA ILE A 35 -6.52 8.16 -5.03
C ILE A 35 -5.91 6.87 -4.44
N THR A 36 -5.18 6.11 -5.26
CA THR A 36 -4.55 4.85 -4.87
C THR A 36 -3.05 5.04 -4.74
N LEU A 37 -2.46 4.53 -3.67
CA LEU A 37 -1.00 4.57 -3.48
C LEU A 37 -0.37 3.28 -4.01
N ARG A 38 0.72 3.41 -4.77
CA ARG A 38 1.55 2.27 -5.18
C ARG A 38 2.54 1.96 -4.07
N ILE A 39 2.60 0.70 -3.66
CA ILE A 39 3.47 0.25 -2.57
C ILE A 39 4.38 -0.90 -3.01
N GLN A 40 5.59 -0.90 -2.48
CA GLN A 40 6.55 -2.00 -2.63
C GLN A 40 7.04 -2.46 -1.24
N PRO A 41 7.36 -3.75 -1.06
CA PRO A 41 8.01 -4.22 0.16
C PRO A 41 9.35 -3.51 0.36
N ARG A 42 9.72 -3.26 1.62
CA ARG A 42 11.09 -2.84 1.95
C ARG A 42 12.12 -3.92 1.63
#